data_AF-A0A4U7E4X3-F1
#
_entry.id   AF-A0A4U7E4X3-F1
#
_cell.length_a   1.000
_cell.length_b   1.000
_cell.length_c   1.000
_cell.angle_alpha   90.00
_cell.angle_beta   90.00
_cell.angle_gamma   90.00
#
_symmetry.space_group_name_H-M   'P 1'
#
loop_
_entity.id
_entity.type
_entity.pdbx_description
1 polymer ?
#
loop_
_entity_poly.entity_id
_entity_poly.type
_entity_poly.pdbx_seq_one_letter_code
_entity_poly.pdbx_strand_id
1 'polypeptide(L)' 'MPPEGYTTVTISDELAEKPGRIMARHDRSSYATAIEYAVDTTLVQEDEITVQELVQLLAQRAEELN' A
#
# COMPACT_ATOMS: atom_id res chain seq x y z
N MET A 1 11.76 -19.60 -11.64
CA MET A 1 12.79 -18.80 -10.93
C MET A 1 12.73 -17.39 -11.50
N PRO A 2 12.74 -16.35 -10.65
CA PRO A 2 12.86 -14.98 -11.13
C PRO A 2 14.25 -14.75 -11.78
N PRO A 3 14.40 -13.74 -12.65
CA PRO A 3 15.70 -13.35 -13.20
C PRO A 3 16.69 -12.97 -12.09
N GLU A 4 18.00 -13.06 -12.34
CA GLU A 4 19.00 -12.61 -11.37
C GLU A 4 18.75 -11.17 -10.93
N GLY A 5 18.78 -10.93 -9.62
CA GLY A 5 18.48 -9.64 -9.01
C GLY A 5 17.00 -9.41 -8.64
N TYR A 6 16.10 -10.36 -8.94
CA TYR A 6 14.69 -10.25 -8.60
C TYR A 6 14.27 -11.30 -7.55
N THR A 7 13.48 -10.86 -6.58
CA THR A 7 12.89 -11.73 -5.56
C THR A 7 11.44 -12.05 -5.95
N THR A 8 11.06 -13.32 -5.93
CA THR A 8 9.66 -13.73 -6.03
C THR A 8 9.08 -13.86 -4.63
N VAL A 9 7.94 -13.20 -4.40
CA VAL A 9 7.16 -13.32 -3.17
C VAL A 9 5.78 -13.84 -3.53
N THR A 10 5.32 -14.86 -2.82
CA THR A 10 3.94 -15.36 -2.95
C THR A 10 3.02 -14.52 -2.08
N ILE A 11 1.93 -14.05 -2.66
CA ILE A 11 0.91 -13.26 -1.95
C ILE A 11 -0.46 -13.95 -2.08
N SER A 12 -1.37 -13.65 -1.16
CA SER A 12 -2.76 -14.12 -1.27
C SER A 12 -3.53 -13.37 -2.36
N ASP A 13 -4.57 -13.99 -2.89
CA ASP A 13 -5.44 -13.39 -3.92
C ASP A 13 -6.06 -12.07 -3.44
N GLU A 14 -6.46 -12.01 -2.16
CA GLU A 14 -6.96 -10.77 -1.53
C GLU A 14 -5.93 -9.64 -1.59
N LEU A 15 -4.65 -9.96 -1.43
CA LEU A 15 -3.57 -8.97 -1.48
C LEU A 15 -3.25 -8.58 -2.93
N ALA A 16 -3.46 -9.48 -3.89
CA ALA A 16 -3.35 -9.21 -5.33
C ALA A 16 -4.48 -8.31 -5.86
N GLU A 17 -5.65 -8.28 -5.23
CA GLU A 17 -6.72 -7.33 -5.57
C GLU A 17 -6.33 -5.88 -5.32
N LYS A 18 -5.52 -5.61 -4.28
CA LYS A 18 -5.15 -4.26 -3.87
C LYS A 18 -4.45 -3.48 -5.00
N PRO A 19 -3.36 -3.98 -5.62
CA PRO A 19 -2.75 -3.29 -6.74
C PRO A 19 -3.67 -3.23 -7.97
N GLY A 20 -4.56 -4.21 -8.19
CA GLY A 20 -5.59 -4.12 -9.24
C GLY A 20 -6.55 -2.94 -9.06
N ARG A 21 -6.98 -2.66 -7.82
CA ARG A 21 -7.80 -1.48 -7.50
C ARG A 21 -7.04 -0.17 -7.71
N ILE A 22 -5.75 -0.15 -7.37
CA ILE A 22 -4.88 1.00 -7.59
C ILE A 22 -4.70 1.26 -9.10
N MET A 23 -4.49 0.20 -9.90
CA MET A 23 -4.44 0.30 -11.35
C MET A 23 -5.72 0.92 -11.93
N ALA A 24 -6.88 0.43 -11.51
CA ALA A 24 -8.17 0.93 -12.01
C ALA A 24 -8.45 2.38 -11.59
N ARG A 25 -8.05 2.78 -10.38
CA ARG A 25 -8.35 4.12 -9.84
C ARG A 25 -7.37 5.20 -10.29
N HIS A 26 -6.11 4.83 -10.54
CA HIS A 26 -5.02 5.77 -10.85
C HIS A 26 -4.45 5.57 -12.26
N ASP A 27 -5.15 4.81 -13.11
CA ASP A 27 -4.83 4.55 -14.51
C ASP A 27 -3.37 4.08 -14.69
N ARG A 28 -2.97 3.09 -13.87
CA ARG A 28 -1.61 2.51 -13.91
C ARG A 28 -1.57 1.33 -14.86
N SER A 29 -0.56 1.32 -15.72
CA SER A 29 -0.42 0.38 -16.83
C SER A 29 0.07 -1.01 -16.42
N SER A 30 0.55 -1.20 -15.19
CA SER A 30 1.05 -2.49 -14.70
C SER A 30 0.94 -2.63 -13.19
N TYR A 31 0.98 -3.88 -12.71
CA TYR A 31 1.10 -4.17 -11.27
C TYR A 31 2.36 -3.54 -10.66
N ALA A 32 3.48 -3.52 -11.38
CA ALA A 32 4.71 -2.88 -10.91
C ALA A 32 4.49 -1.39 -10.66
N THR A 33 3.93 -0.66 -11.62
CA THR A 33 3.64 0.78 -11.48
C THR A 33 2.57 1.09 -10.44
N ALA A 34 1.63 0.17 -10.20
CA ALA A 34 0.65 0.31 -9.13
C ALA A 34 1.25 0.05 -7.74
N ILE A 35 2.19 -0.89 -7.62
CA ILE A 35 2.92 -1.15 -6.37
C ILE A 35 3.88 0.00 -6.09
N GLU A 36 4.64 0.48 -7.08
CA GLU A 36 5.49 1.67 -6.94
C GLU A 36 4.67 2.89 -6.51
N TYR A 37 3.53 3.13 -7.17
CA TYR A 37 2.64 4.21 -6.76
C TYR A 37 2.09 4.04 -5.35
N ALA A 38 1.73 2.81 -4.96
CA ALA A 38 1.26 2.51 -3.60
C ALA A 38 2.36 2.81 -2.57
N VAL A 39 3.60 2.40 -2.85
CA VAL A 39 4.77 2.63 -2.00
C VAL A 39 5.07 4.12 -1.91
N ASP A 40 5.08 4.83 -3.04
CA ASP A 40 5.29 6.27 -3.09
C ASP A 40 4.18 7.01 -2.33
N THR A 41 2.91 6.60 -2.47
CA THR A 41 1.81 7.23 -1.70
C THR A 41 1.82 6.86 -0.23
N THR A 42 2.24 5.65 0.16
CA THR A 42 2.44 5.31 1.57
C THR A 42 3.62 6.07 2.16
N LEU A 43 4.74 6.20 1.44
CA LEU A 43 5.90 6.98 1.89
C LEU A 43 5.59 8.48 1.97
N VAL A 44 4.85 9.01 0.99
CA VAL A 44 4.33 10.39 1.02
C VAL A 44 3.35 10.58 2.18
N GLN A 45 2.50 9.60 2.48
CA GLN A 45 1.64 9.65 3.67
C GLN A 45 2.42 9.48 4.98
N GLU A 46 3.53 8.74 4.99
CA GLU A 46 4.40 8.57 6.17
C GLU A 46 5.24 9.83 6.46
N ASP A 47 5.59 10.62 5.45
CA ASP A 47 6.24 11.94 5.62
C ASP A 47 5.26 13.11 5.86
N GLU A 48 3.96 12.95 5.55
CA GLU A 48 2.93 13.99 5.78
C GLU A 48 2.06 13.78 7.02
N ILE A 49 2.07 12.61 7.67
CA ILE A 49 1.29 12.44 8.90
C ILE A 49 2.01 13.16 10.04
N THR A 50 1.40 14.23 10.53
CA THR A 50 1.87 14.84 11.77
C THR A 50 1.64 13.86 12.92
N VAL A 51 2.47 13.92 13.96
CA VAL A 51 2.31 13.08 15.18
C VAL A 51 0.87 13.15 15.73
N GLN A 52 0.19 14.28 15.53
CA GLN A 52 -1.17 14.52 15.95
C GLN A 52 -2.20 13.69 15.17
N GLU A 53 -2.03 13.57 13.86
CA GLU A 53 -2.89 12.76 12.99
C GLU A 53 -2.66 11.27 13.21
N LEU A 54 -1.41 10.86 13.48
CA LEU A 54 -1.11 9.48 13.89
C LEU A 54 -1.80 9.11 15.21
N VAL A 55 -1.78 10.02 16.20
CA VAL A 55 -2.47 9.82 17.49
C VAL A 55 -3.98 9.68 17.30
N GLN A 56 -4.60 10.49 16.44
CA GLN A 56 -6.04 10.38 16.15
C GLN A 56 -6.39 9.07 15.42
N LEU A 57 -5.56 8.66 14.47
CA LEU A 57 -5.78 7.43 13.70
C LEU A 57 -5.63 6.18 14.59
N LEU A 58 -4.66 6.19 15.51
CA LEU A 58 -4.49 5.14 16.53
C LEU A 58 -5.65 5.12 17.53
N ALA A 59 -6.15 6.28 17.96
CA ALA A 59 -7.29 6.37 18.86
C ALA A 59 -8.57 5.80 18.22
N GLN A 60 -8.84 6.16 16.97
CA GLN A 60 -9.99 5.63 16.22
C GLN A 60 -9.91 4.10 16.07
N ARG A 61 -8.73 3.56 15.75
CA ARG A 61 -8.51 2.11 15.64
C ARG A 61 -8.68 1.38 16.98
N ALA A 62 -8.34 2.02 18.08
CA ALA A 62 -8.53 1.46 19.42
C ALA A 62 -10.01 1.43 19.84
N GLU A 63 -10.82 2.39 19.40
CA GLU A 63 -12.28 2.37 19.59
C GLU A 63 -12.96 1.29 18.76
N GLU A 64 -12.53 1.06 17.53
CA GLU A 64 -13.06 -0.01 16.66
C GLU A 64 -12.76 -1.44 17.18
N LEU A 65 -11.85 -1.58 18.15
CA LEU A 65 -11.47 -2.85 18.78
C LEU A 65 -12.16 -3.09 20.14
N ASN A 66 -13.01 -2.16 20.60
CA ASN A 66 -13.89 -2.31 21.77
C ASN A 66 -15.31 -2.73 21.38
#